data_AF-A0A8T9C693-F1
#
_entry.id   AF-A0A8T9C693-F1
#
_cell.length_a   1.000
_cell.length_b   1.000
_cell.length_c   1.000
_cell.angle_alpha   90.00
_cell.angle_beta   90.00
_cell.angle_gamma   90.00
#
_symmetry.space_group_name_H-M   'P 1'
#
loop_
_entity.id
_entity.type
_entity.pdbx_description
1 polymer ?
#
loop_
_entity_poly.entity_id
_entity_poly.type
_entity_poly.pdbx_seq_one_letter_code
_entity_poly.pdbx_strand_id
1 'polypeptide(L)'
;MAVIPPKRRSERLNRRKFTLINKADELAEFCEVDIALIIRNRKTGRYFTYNSIDLESWPPSKEQIQLSYPTPVNLLPHDMKAKRKKPLKHHSGKDTNKGE
;
A
#
# COMPACT_ATOMS: atom_id res chain seq x y z
N MET A 1 -14.02 34.04 14.51
CA MET A 1 -14.47 32.66 14.78
C MET A 1 -13.51 31.68 14.12
N ALA A 2 -12.84 30.81 14.88
CA ALA A 2 -11.95 29.80 14.31
C ALA A 2 -12.77 28.60 13.82
N VAL A 3 -12.72 28.32 12.52
CA VAL A 3 -13.38 27.14 11.93
C VAL A 3 -12.57 25.91 12.32
N ILE A 4 -13.05 25.16 13.31
CA ILE A 4 -12.46 23.87 13.68
C ILE A 4 -12.71 22.90 12.52
N PRO A 5 -11.67 22.41 11.83
CA PRO A 5 -11.87 21.49 10.71
C PRO A 5 -12.52 20.19 11.22
N PRO A 6 -13.46 19.59 10.47
CA PRO A 6 -14.21 18.44 10.95
C PRO A 6 -13.28 17.24 11.20
N LYS A 7 -13.09 16.90 12.49
CA LYS A 7 -12.27 15.79 13.04
C LYS A 7 -12.37 14.48 12.24
N ARG A 8 -13.56 14.13 11.74
CA ARG A 8 -13.83 12.85 11.06
C ARG A 8 -13.00 12.60 9.79
N ARG A 9 -12.62 13.64 9.03
CA ARG A 9 -11.91 13.45 7.75
C ARG A 9 -10.41 13.25 7.95
N SER A 10 -9.80 13.98 8.89
CA SER A 10 -8.39 13.80 9.26
C SER A 10 -8.17 12.45 9.92
N GLU A 11 -9.09 12.01 10.78
CA GLU A 11 -9.10 10.66 11.38
C GLU A 11 -9.12 9.57 10.30
N ARG A 12 -9.97 9.71 9.27
CA ARG A 12 -10.03 8.73 8.18
C ARG A 12 -8.71 8.64 7.39
N LEU A 13 -8.07 9.77 7.11
CA LEU A 13 -6.78 9.80 6.43
C LEU A 13 -5.71 9.13 7.28
N ASN A 14 -5.61 9.51 8.55
CA ASN A 14 -4.62 8.96 9.49
C ASN A 14 -4.79 7.44 9.63
N ARG A 15 -6.01 6.96 9.83
CA ARG A 15 -6.29 5.52 9.94
C ARG A 15 -5.88 4.76 8.68
N ARG A 16 -6.31 5.22 7.49
CA ARG A 16 -5.96 4.55 6.23
C ARG A 16 -4.47 4.59 5.93
N LYS A 17 -3.81 5.72 6.25
CA LYS A 17 -2.36 5.88 6.11
C LYS A 17 -1.64 4.87 6.99
N PHE A 18 -2.02 4.75 8.26
CA PHE A 18 -1.40 3.81 9.19
C PHE A 18 -1.64 2.36 8.76
N THR A 19 -2.87 2.01 8.36
CA THR A 19 -3.15 0.67 7.80
C THR A 19 -2.29 0.37 6.57
N LEU A 20 -2.08 1.33 5.67
CA LEU A 20 -1.23 1.13 4.50
C LEU A 20 0.24 0.93 4.89
N ILE A 21 0.76 1.71 5.84
CA ILE A 21 2.13 1.57 6.34
C ILE A 21 2.31 0.20 6.99
N ASN A 22 1.40 -0.24 7.86
CA ASN A 22 1.48 -1.56 8.49
C ASN A 22 1.47 -2.69 7.45
N LYS A 23 0.69 -2.56 6.36
CA LYS A 23 0.70 -3.56 5.28
C LYS A 23 1.96 -3.52 4.44
N ALA A 24 2.62 -2.38 4.32
CA ALA A 24 3.94 -2.30 3.71
C ALA A 24 4.98 -2.96 4.63
N ASP A 25 4.92 -2.71 5.92
CA ASP A 25 5.82 -3.30 6.93
C ASP A 25 5.70 -4.83 6.98
N GLU A 26 4.47 -5.36 7.05
CA GLU A 26 4.21 -6.81 6.95
C GLU A 26 4.78 -7.41 5.65
N LEU A 27 4.69 -6.69 4.52
CA LEU A 27 5.21 -7.18 3.25
C LEU A 27 6.75 -7.22 3.24
N ALA A 28 7.39 -6.21 3.83
CA ALA A 28 8.85 -6.20 3.98
C ALA A 28 9.31 -7.36 4.88
N GLU A 29 8.65 -7.56 6.02
CA GLU A 29 8.98 -8.61 6.99
C GLU A 29 8.75 -10.03 6.43
N PHE A 30 7.60 -10.30 5.81
CA PHE A 30 7.23 -11.66 5.42
C PHE A 30 7.66 -12.07 4.00
N CYS A 31 8.08 -11.12 3.17
CA CYS A 31 8.44 -11.41 1.77
C CYS A 31 9.85 -10.97 1.39
N GLU A 32 10.67 -10.52 2.35
CA GLU A 32 12.08 -10.14 2.13
C GLU A 32 12.22 -9.10 1.00
N VAL A 33 11.38 -8.06 1.03
CA VAL A 33 11.40 -6.98 0.04
C VAL A 33 11.62 -5.62 0.69
N ASP A 34 12.36 -4.76 -0.02
CA ASP A 34 12.58 -3.39 0.41
C ASP A 34 11.48 -2.48 -0.13
N ILE A 35 10.88 -1.69 0.77
CA ILE A 35 9.74 -0.83 0.46
C ILE A 35 10.04 0.60 0.87
N ALA A 36 9.81 1.52 -0.07
CA ALA A 36 9.68 2.93 0.19
C ALA A 36 8.31 3.42 -0.24
N LEU A 37 7.62 4.12 0.65
CA LEU A 37 6.28 4.65 0.43
C LEU A 37 6.27 6.17 0.59
N ILE A 38 5.82 6.87 -0.45
CA ILE A 38 5.69 8.34 -0.44
C ILE A 38 4.20 8.70 -0.57
N ILE A 39 3.66 9.38 0.44
CA ILE A 39 2.26 9.81 0.50
C ILE A 39 2.19 11.32 0.58
N ARG A 40 1.66 11.96 -0.48
CA ARG A 40 1.39 13.41 -0.48
C ARG A 40 -0.06 13.69 -0.16
N ASN A 41 -0.32 14.43 0.92
CA ASN A 41 -1.64 15.02 1.15
C ASN A 41 -1.84 16.18 0.17
N ARG A 42 -2.64 15.97 -0.88
CA ARG A 42 -2.91 16.99 -1.91
C ARG A 42 -3.53 18.27 -1.38
N LYS A 43 -4.23 18.24 -0.24
CA LYS A 43 -4.88 19.42 0.34
C LYS A 43 -3.91 20.30 1.11
N THR A 44 -2.98 19.68 1.84
CA THR A 44 -2.05 20.40 2.71
C THR A 44 -0.64 20.47 2.13
N GLY A 45 -0.38 19.81 1.00
CA GLY A 45 0.96 19.66 0.41
C GLY A 45 1.90 18.72 1.17
N ARG A 46 1.60 18.41 2.44
CA ARG A 46 2.46 17.62 3.34
C ARG A 46 2.74 16.21 2.81
N TYR A 47 4.01 15.84 2.83
CA TYR A 47 4.48 14.48 2.57
C TYR A 47 4.55 13.67 3.87
N PHE A 48 4.28 12.38 3.74
CA PHE A 48 4.59 11.34 4.72
C PHE A 48 5.37 10.27 3.99
N THR A 49 6.48 9.84 4.58
CA THR A 49 7.34 8.79 4.04
C THR A 49 7.41 7.62 5.03
N TYR A 50 7.63 6.43 4.49
CA TYR A 50 7.99 5.23 5.22
C TYR A 50 9.04 4.50 4.40
N ASN A 51 10.10 4.04 5.04
CA ASN A 51 11.15 3.21 4.47
C ASN A 51 11.29 1.97 5.35
N SER A 52 11.32 0.78 4.75
CA SER A 52 11.59 -0.47 5.49
C SER A 52 13.06 -0.61 5.87
N ILE A 53 13.94 0.13 5.19
CA ILE A 53 15.39 0.16 5.44
C ILE A 53 15.81 1.59 5.79
N ASP A 54 16.65 1.70 6.81
CA ASP A 54 17.31 2.94 7.22
C ASP A 54 18.71 3.04 6.61
N LEU A 55 18.76 3.36 5.31
CA LEU A 55 19.99 3.64 4.56
C LEU A 55 19.88 5.00 3.90
N GLU A 56 20.97 5.78 3.94
CA GLU A 56 21.00 7.13 3.35
C GLU A 56 20.78 7.12 1.83
N SER A 57 21.21 6.06 1.15
CA SER A 57 21.02 5.86 -0.29
C SER A 57 19.64 5.31 -0.67
N TRP A 58 18.75 5.05 0.30
CA TRP A 58 17.44 4.47 0.07
C TRP A 58 16.31 5.51 0.24
N PRO A 59 15.30 5.54 -0.64
CA PRO A 59 15.14 4.73 -1.85
C PRO A 59 15.99 5.22 -3.03
N PRO A 60 16.26 4.34 -4.02
CA PRO A 60 16.88 4.76 -5.27
C PRO A 60 16.03 5.81 -6.00
N SER A 61 16.70 6.67 -6.76
CA SER A 61 16.07 7.65 -7.63
C SER A 61 15.23 6.97 -8.72
N LYS A 62 14.31 7.73 -9.32
CA LYS A 62 13.49 7.20 -10.42
C LYS A 62 14.36 6.77 -11.60
N GLU A 63 15.41 7.52 -11.90
CA GLU A 63 16.38 7.24 -12.95
C GLU A 63 17.15 5.96 -12.63
N GLN A 64 17.62 5.80 -11.39
CA GLN A 64 18.28 4.57 -10.94
C GLN A 64 17.36 3.35 -11.08
N ILE A 65 16.09 3.49 -10.73
CA ILE A 65 15.09 2.42 -10.91
C ILE A 65 14.94 2.06 -12.39
N GLN A 66 14.83 3.04 -13.30
CA GLN A 66 14.66 2.76 -14.74
C GLN A 66 15.87 2.07 -15.37
N LEU A 67 17.07 2.28 -14.84
CA LEU A 67 18.30 1.65 -15.32
C LEU A 67 18.57 0.27 -14.70
N SER A 68 17.74 -0.18 -13.76
CA SER A 68 17.93 -1.45 -13.06
C SER A 68 17.57 -2.67 -13.91
N TYR A 69 18.20 -3.81 -13.57
CA TYR A 69 17.82 -5.13 -14.07
C TYR A 69 17.41 -6.03 -12.89
N PRO A 70 16.31 -6.80 -13.00
CA PRO A 70 15.40 -6.91 -14.16
C PRO A 70 14.60 -5.64 -14.43
N THR A 71 14.08 -5.49 -15.65
CA THR A 71 13.31 -4.30 -16.06
C THR A 71 12.19 -4.00 -15.07
N PRO A 72 12.11 -2.77 -14.54
CA PRO A 72 11.12 -2.43 -13.53
C PRO A 72 9.69 -2.45 -14.07
N VAL A 73 8.75 -2.86 -13.22
CA VAL A 73 7.31 -2.84 -13.52
C VAL A 73 6.66 -1.64 -12.86
N ASN A 74 6.15 -0.70 -13.67
CA ASN A 74 5.49 0.52 -13.19
C ASN A 74 3.95 0.33 -13.18
N LEU A 75 3.35 0.17 -11.99
CA LEU A 75 1.90 0.02 -11.84
C LEU A 75 1.19 1.36 -11.61
N LEU A 76 0.12 1.60 -12.37
CA LEU A 76 -0.74 2.77 -12.26
C LEU A 76 -2.12 2.40 -11.69
N PRO A 77 -2.92 3.41 -11.26
CA PRO A 77 -4.23 3.14 -10.67
C PRO A 77 -5.19 2.33 -11.57
N HIS A 78 -5.06 2.39 -12.90
CA HIS A 78 -5.88 1.61 -13.81
C HIS A 78 -5.53 0.11 -13.80
N ASP A 79 -4.26 -0.24 -13.64
CA ASP A 79 -3.79 -1.63 -13.53
C ASP A 79 -4.37 -2.32 -12.29
N MET A 80 -4.52 -1.56 -11.20
CA MET A 80 -5.09 -2.06 -9.95
C MET A 80 -6.62 -2.21 -10.00
N LYS A 81 -7.31 -1.34 -10.75
CA LYS A 81 -8.77 -1.42 -10.89
C LYS A 81 -9.21 -2.66 -11.67
N ALA A 82 -8.42 -3.10 -12.64
CA ALA A 82 -8.69 -4.32 -13.41
C ALA A 82 -8.66 -5.58 -12.53
N LYS A 83 -7.77 -5.64 -11.53
CA LYS A 83 -7.64 -6.79 -10.62
C LYS A 83 -8.77 -6.90 -9.60
N ARG A 84 -9.40 -5.79 -9.18
CA ARG A 84 -10.49 -5.78 -8.19
C ARG A 84 -11.80 -6.42 -8.66
N LYS A 85 -11.96 -6.69 -9.97
CA LYS A 85 -13.18 -7.27 -10.54
C LYS A 85 -13.28 -8.79 -10.43
N LYS A 86 -12.26 -9.48 -9.90
CA LYS A 86 -12.34 -10.93 -9.65
C LYS A 86 -12.80 -11.16 -8.21
N PRO A 87 -14.05 -11.63 -7.97
CA PRO A 87 -14.41 -12.08 -6.64
C PRO A 87 -13.49 -13.25 -6.26
N LEU A 88 -12.87 -13.16 -5.08
CA LEU A 88 -12.20 -14.29 -4.46
C LEU A 88 -13.24 -15.40 -4.32
N LYS A 89 -13.08 -16.51 -5.05
CA LYS A 89 -13.90 -17.70 -4.85
C LYS A 89 -13.64 -18.18 -3.42
N HIS A 90 -14.55 -17.89 -2.51
CA HIS A 90 -14.61 -18.62 -1.24
C HIS A 90 -14.86 -20.07 -1.60
N HIS A 91 -13.84 -20.91 -1.45
CA HIS A 91 -14.04 -22.35 -1.37
C HIS A 91 -14.66 -22.59 0.02
N SER A 92 -15.97 -22.43 0.13
CA SER A 92 -16.71 -23.10 1.18
C SER A 92 -16.78 -24.57 0.79
N GLY A 93 -15.77 -25.33 1.23
CA GLY A 93 -15.87 -26.78 1.28
C GLY A 93 -17.04 -27.12 2.18
N LYS A 94 -18.15 -27.53 1.57
CA LYS A 94 -19.31 -28.08 2.25
C LYS A 94 -18.88 -29.39 2.89
N ASP A 95 -19.14 -29.52 4.19
CA ASP A 95 -19.16 -30.80 4.88
C ASP A 95 -20.03 -31.78 4.06
N THR A 96 -19.40 -32.85 3.61
CA THR A 96 -20.11 -34.00 3.05
C THR A 96 -20.48 -34.88 4.22
N ASN A 97 -21.77 -34.91 4.56
CA ASN A 97 -22.32 -36.00 5.33
C ASN A 97 -23.62 -36.47 4.66
N LYS A 98 -23.54 -37.62 3.97
CA LYS A 98 -24.68 -38.44 3.56
C LYS A 98 -24.20 -39.81 3.04
N GLY A 99 -24.77 -40.87 3.62
CA GLY A 99 -24.66 -42.28 3.22
C GLY A 99 -23.73 -43.04 4.17
N GLU A 100 -24.15 -44.09 4.87
CA GLU A 100 -25.35 -44.93 4.80
C GLU A 100 -25.50 -45.66 6.14
#